data_AF-O30990-F1
#
_entry.id   AF-O30990-F1
#
_cell.length_a   1.000
_cell.length_b   1.000
_cell.length_c   1.000
_cell.angle_alpha   90.00
_cell.angle_beta   90.00
_cell.angle_gamma   90.00
#
_symmetry.space_group_name_H-M   'P 1'
#
loop_
_entity.id
_entity.type
_entity.pdbx_description
1 polymer ?
#
loop_
_entity_poly.entity_id
_entity_poly.type
_entity_poly.pdbx_seq_one_letter_code
_entity_poly.pdbx_strand_id
1 'polypeptide(L)'
;LQTSEIEVFQLLGLDGSTSLIALDIDAARRKLVQLPWVEDVDIRKVYPKTVEVRLKERQAFGIWQHGTELSLIEKSGSVIAPLRDNKFAALPLFVGRDAETGAAGFVAQLADWPEIRNRVRAYVRIAGRRWDLHLDNGIVVKLPEENLPQALQLLARLDLEEKVLSRDVAAVDLRLTDRTTIQLTEGAAERRQTAVDARTKALKKAEKNT
;
A
#
# COMPACT_ATOMS: atom_id res chain seq x y z
N LEU A 1 20.68 7.09 5.54
CA LEU A 1 20.85 7.40 4.10
C LEU A 1 20.68 6.10 3.35
N GLN A 2 19.81 6.10 2.34
CA GLN A 2 19.63 5.02 1.39
C GLN A 2 20.72 5.01 0.32
N THR A 3 21.29 6.18 0.03
CA THR A 3 22.44 6.30 -0.87
C THR A 3 23.73 6.05 -0.10
N SER A 4 24.56 5.13 -0.57
CA SER A 4 25.84 4.80 0.06
C SER A 4 26.86 5.93 -0.16
N GLU A 5 27.55 6.34 0.90
CA GLU A 5 28.65 7.30 0.80
C GLU A 5 29.76 6.79 -0.13
N ILE A 6 29.99 5.47 -0.16
CA ILE A 6 30.95 4.81 -1.05
C ILE A 6 30.56 4.98 -2.52
N GLU A 7 29.27 4.79 -2.85
CA GLU A 7 28.78 5.00 -4.22
C GLU A 7 28.95 6.47 -4.65
N VAL A 8 28.72 7.40 -3.71
CA VAL A 8 28.92 8.84 -3.94
C VAL A 8 30.39 9.14 -4.27
N PHE A 9 31.32 8.64 -3.46
CA PHE A 9 32.76 8.82 -3.68
C PHE A 9 33.26 8.21 -5.00
N GLN A 10 32.81 6.99 -5.31
CA GLN A 10 33.17 6.31 -6.56
C GLN A 10 32.68 7.08 -7.79
N LEU A 11 31.44 7.59 -7.76
CA LEU A 11 30.89 8.35 -8.88
C LEU A 11 31.58 9.71 -9.07
N LEU A 12 32.01 10.34 -7.97
CA LEU A 12 32.80 11.57 -7.97
C LEU A 12 34.25 11.37 -8.45
N GLY A 13 34.73 10.13 -8.59
CA GLY A 13 36.13 9.86 -8.93
C GLY A 13 37.11 10.33 -7.85
N LEU A 14 36.64 10.44 -6.60
CA LEU A 14 37.46 10.84 -5.45
C LEU A 14 38.11 9.59 -4.86
N ASP A 15 39.03 8.97 -5.60
CA ASP A 15 39.87 7.86 -5.12
C ASP A 15 41.11 8.33 -4.33
N GLY A 16 41.16 9.62 -3.98
CA GLY A 16 42.26 10.26 -3.27
C GLY A 16 43.27 10.97 -4.17
N SER A 17 43.19 10.80 -5.50
CA SER A 17 44.15 11.39 -6.46
C SER A 17 43.62 12.61 -7.24
N THR A 18 42.30 12.82 -7.26
CA THR A 18 41.67 13.88 -8.06
C THR A 18 41.88 15.28 -7.45
N SER A 19 42.55 16.15 -8.20
CA SER A 19 42.65 17.57 -7.85
C SER A 19 41.25 18.19 -7.76
N LEU A 20 40.96 18.91 -6.66
CA LEU A 20 39.71 19.65 -6.48
C LEU A 20 39.43 20.61 -7.65
N ILE A 21 40.49 21.11 -8.29
CA ILE A 21 40.39 21.98 -9.46
C ILE A 21 39.86 21.18 -10.66
N ALA A 22 40.38 19.97 -10.88
CA ALA A 22 40.03 19.10 -12.01
C ALA A 22 38.68 18.38 -11.84
N LEU A 23 38.09 18.37 -10.64
CA LEU A 23 36.78 17.75 -10.40
C LEU A 23 35.68 18.42 -11.23
N ASP A 24 35.06 17.66 -12.13
CA ASP A 24 33.85 18.06 -12.87
C ASP A 24 32.61 17.82 -12.00
N ILE A 25 32.12 18.90 -11.37
CA ILE A 25 30.93 18.87 -10.53
C ILE A 25 29.69 18.49 -11.33
N ASP A 26 29.56 18.98 -12.57
CA ASP A 26 28.37 18.76 -13.38
C ASP A 26 28.28 17.29 -13.81
N ALA A 27 29.40 16.67 -14.17
CA ALA A 27 29.47 15.23 -14.44
C ALA A 27 29.11 14.41 -13.20
N ALA A 28 29.63 14.78 -12.03
CA ALA A 28 29.30 14.11 -10.79
C ALA A 28 27.81 14.25 -10.43
N ARG A 29 27.25 15.45 -10.57
CA ARG A 29 25.82 15.70 -10.34
C ARG A 29 24.96 14.85 -11.26
N ARG A 30 25.28 14.79 -12.55
CA ARG A 30 24.57 13.94 -13.53
C ARG A 30 24.58 12.46 -13.13
N LYS A 31 25.70 11.96 -12.60
CA LYS A 31 25.82 10.57 -12.12
C LYS A 31 25.00 10.33 -10.85
N LEU A 32 25.07 11.23 -9.87
CA LEU A 32 24.37 11.08 -8.59
C LEU A 32 22.85 11.15 -8.76
N VAL A 33 22.35 12.03 -9.64
CA VAL A 33 20.91 12.14 -9.93
C VAL A 33 20.35 10.87 -10.59
N GLN A 34 21.18 10.03 -11.21
CA GLN A 34 20.75 8.74 -11.75
C GLN A 34 20.54 7.67 -10.66
N LEU A 35 21.01 7.91 -9.43
CA LEU A 35 20.80 6.97 -8.34
C LEU A 35 19.31 6.95 -7.94
N PRO A 36 18.71 5.76 -7.81
CA PRO A 36 17.27 5.61 -7.58
C PRO A 36 16.69 6.39 -6.40
N TRP A 37 17.46 6.52 -5.31
CA TRP A 37 17.04 7.16 -4.07
C TRP A 37 17.26 8.67 -4.06
N VAL A 38 17.95 9.22 -5.05
CA VAL A 38 18.30 10.63 -5.09
C VAL A 38 17.18 11.41 -5.76
N GLU A 39 16.63 12.38 -5.03
CA GLU A 39 15.66 13.35 -5.54
C GLU A 39 16.39 14.58 -6.11
N ASP A 40 17.34 15.11 -5.35
CA ASP A 40 18.16 16.25 -5.75
C ASP A 40 19.57 16.14 -5.14
N VAL A 41 20.53 16.80 -5.79
CA VAL A 41 21.94 16.80 -5.43
C VAL A 41 22.49 18.21 -5.55
N ASP A 42 23.06 18.70 -4.46
CA ASP A 42 23.87 19.90 -4.42
C ASP A 42 25.33 19.51 -4.12
N ILE A 43 26.25 19.97 -4.98
CA ILE A 43 27.68 19.66 -4.88
C ILE A 43 28.44 20.97 -4.93
N ARG A 44 29.28 21.22 -3.93
CA ARG A 44 30.04 22.45 -3.80
C ARG A 44 31.51 22.17 -3.49
N LYS A 45 32.40 22.85 -4.20
CA LYS A 45 33.82 22.92 -3.84
C LYS A 45 33.99 23.91 -2.69
N VAL A 46 34.54 23.43 -1.58
CA VAL A 46 34.90 24.22 -0.40
C VAL A 46 36.43 24.22 -0.30
N TYR A 47 37.02 25.34 -0.66
CA TYR A 47 38.48 25.48 -0.68
C TYR A 47 39.07 25.49 0.74
N PRO A 48 40.33 25.02 0.90
CA PRO A 48 41.26 24.62 -0.16
C PRO A 48 41.13 23.16 -0.65
N LYS A 49 40.42 22.27 0.07
CA LYS A 49 40.54 20.81 -0.16
C LYS A 49 39.29 19.98 0.14
N THR A 50 38.11 20.59 0.19
CA THR A 50 36.87 19.92 0.58
C THR A 50 35.86 19.95 -0.58
N VAL A 51 35.13 18.86 -0.76
CA VAL A 51 33.91 18.81 -1.57
C VAL A 51 32.77 18.55 -0.62
N GLU A 52 31.79 19.44 -0.59
CA GLU A 52 30.55 19.23 0.14
C GLU A 52 29.51 18.67 -0.83
N VAL A 53 28.87 17.56 -0.44
CA VAL A 53 27.79 16.93 -1.20
C VAL A 53 26.57 16.87 -0.29
N ARG A 54 25.47 17.48 -0.72
CA ARG A 54 24.18 17.39 -0.05
C ARG A 54 23.23 16.64 -0.95
N LEU A 55 22.63 15.58 -0.40
CA LEU A 55 21.67 14.74 -1.09
C LEU A 55 20.30 14.91 -0.46
N LYS A 56 19.28 15.15 -1.28
CA LYS A 56 17.89 15.00 -0.88
C LYS A 56 17.44 13.60 -1.31
N GLU A 57 17.05 12.78 -0.35
CA GLU A 57 16.57 11.43 -0.62
C GLU A 57 15.06 11.40 -0.85
N ARG A 58 14.65 10.63 -1.87
CA ARG A 58 13.26 10.30 -2.15
C ARG A 58 12.63 9.58 -0.96
N GLN A 59 11.35 9.86 -0.72
CA GLN A 59 10.61 9.31 0.40
C GLN A 59 9.71 8.18 -0.06
N ALA A 60 10.00 6.95 0.40
CA ALA A 60 9.17 5.80 0.12
C ALA A 60 7.79 5.95 0.81
N PHE A 61 6.74 5.92 0.01
CA PHE A 61 5.35 6.01 0.44
C PHE A 61 4.70 4.64 0.59
N GLY A 62 5.04 3.71 -0.31
CA GLY A 62 4.41 2.40 -0.40
C GLY A 62 5.24 1.41 -1.17
N ILE A 63 4.80 0.16 -1.14
CA ILE A 63 5.28 -0.90 -2.02
C ILE A 63 4.24 -1.10 -3.10
N TRP A 64 4.62 -1.06 -4.37
CA TRP A 64 3.78 -1.40 -5.50
C TRP A 64 4.12 -2.80 -6.01
N GLN A 65 3.11 -3.64 -6.16
CA GLN A 65 3.19 -4.96 -6.76
C GLN A 65 2.62 -4.93 -8.17
N HIS A 66 3.50 -5.18 -9.14
CA HIS A 66 3.15 -5.36 -10.54
C HIS A 66 3.57 -6.75 -11.01
N GLY A 67 2.59 -7.63 -11.20
CA GLY A 67 2.85 -9.05 -11.44
C GLY A 67 3.58 -9.69 -10.25
N THR A 68 4.79 -10.19 -10.49
CA THR A 68 5.65 -10.82 -9.48
C THR A 68 6.65 -9.86 -8.85
N GLU A 69 6.77 -8.64 -9.38
CA GLU A 69 7.76 -7.66 -8.93
C GLU A 69 7.19 -6.74 -7.84
N LEU A 70 8.04 -6.43 -6.85
CA LEU A 70 7.75 -5.47 -5.79
C LEU A 70 8.70 -4.28 -5.94
N SER A 71 8.14 -3.07 -5.99
CA SER A 71 8.88 -1.82 -6.13
C SER A 71 8.47 -0.80 -5.09
N LEU A 72 9.39 0.02 -4.62
CA LEU A 72 9.10 1.14 -3.74
C LEU A 72 8.64 2.33 -4.58
N ILE A 73 7.57 3.00 -4.14
CA ILE A 73 6.99 4.15 -4.83
C ILE A 73 6.92 5.37 -3.93
N GLU A 74 6.98 6.55 -4.54
CA GLU A 74 6.73 7.84 -3.90
C GLU A 74 5.24 8.17 -3.87
N LYS A 75 4.86 9.24 -3.15
CA LYS A 75 3.47 9.75 -3.16
C LYS A 75 3.00 10.19 -4.55
N SER A 76 3.90 10.54 -5.46
CA SER A 76 3.58 10.86 -6.86
C SER A 76 3.21 9.63 -7.69
N GLY A 77 3.48 8.43 -7.19
CA GLY A 77 3.43 7.18 -7.96
C GLY A 77 4.71 6.86 -8.74
N SER A 78 5.73 7.72 -8.66
CA SER A 78 7.04 7.45 -9.25
C SER A 78 7.68 6.23 -8.57
N VAL A 79 8.20 5.30 -9.37
CA VAL A 79 8.98 4.17 -8.85
C VAL A 79 10.36 4.65 -8.43
N ILE A 80 10.74 4.35 -7.20
CA ILE A 80 12.06 4.60 -6.63
C ILE A 80 12.99 3.48 -7.08
N ALA A 81 12.81 2.28 -6.53
CA ALA A 81 13.67 1.13 -6.75
C ALA A 81 12.93 -0.19 -6.45
N PRO A 82 13.41 -1.34 -6.96
CA PRO A 82 12.90 -2.65 -6.53
C PRO A 82 13.03 -2.85 -5.01
N LEU A 83 12.05 -3.47 -4.39
CA LEU A 83 12.09 -3.84 -2.99
C LEU A 83 13.11 -4.97 -2.78
N ARG A 84 14.26 -4.63 -2.20
CA ARG A 84 15.33 -5.59 -1.86
C ARG A 84 15.60 -5.70 -0.36
N ASP A 85 15.18 -4.70 0.40
CA ASP A 85 15.50 -4.55 1.81
C ASP A 85 14.22 -4.66 2.66
N ASN A 86 14.26 -5.51 3.67
CA ASN A 86 13.13 -5.78 4.56
C ASN A 86 12.74 -4.57 5.43
N LYS A 87 13.60 -3.54 5.55
CA LYS A 87 13.28 -2.33 6.32
C LYS A 87 12.01 -1.60 5.84
N PHE A 88 11.62 -1.78 4.58
CA PHE A 88 10.43 -1.17 4.00
C PHE A 88 9.19 -2.06 4.08
N ALA A 89 9.28 -3.28 4.62
CA ALA A 89 8.17 -4.23 4.64
C ALA A 89 6.97 -3.79 5.51
N ALA A 90 7.12 -2.74 6.32
CA ALA A 90 6.02 -2.14 7.07
C ALA A 90 5.17 -1.17 6.23
N LEU A 91 5.64 -0.74 5.05
CA LEU A 91 4.90 0.15 4.17
C LEU A 91 3.64 -0.54 3.60
N PRO A 92 2.57 0.24 3.33
CA PRO A 92 1.37 -0.29 2.70
C PRO A 92 1.69 -0.86 1.31
N LEU A 93 1.07 -1.99 0.99
CA LEU A 93 1.19 -2.64 -0.31
C LEU A 93 0.07 -2.16 -1.25
N PHE A 94 0.42 -1.77 -2.47
CA PHE A 94 -0.49 -1.40 -3.54
C PHE A 94 -0.36 -2.43 -4.66
N VAL A 95 -1.44 -3.08 -5.05
CA VAL A 95 -1.41 -4.18 -6.02
C VAL A 95 -2.21 -3.81 -7.25
N GLY A 96 -1.68 -4.13 -8.42
CA GLY A 96 -2.39 -3.97 -9.69
C GLY A 96 -1.94 -2.76 -10.51
N ARG A 97 -2.42 -2.70 -11.74
CA ARG A 97 -2.11 -1.64 -12.69
C ARG A 97 -2.73 -0.31 -12.23
N ASP A 98 -2.00 0.78 -12.42
CA ASP A 98 -2.38 2.16 -12.06
C ASP A 98 -2.57 2.34 -10.55
N ALA A 99 -2.11 1.38 -9.75
CA ALA A 99 -2.19 1.46 -8.30
C ALA A 99 -1.17 2.49 -7.77
N GLU A 100 0.02 2.55 -8.35
CA GLU A 100 1.10 3.46 -8.00
C GLU A 100 0.70 4.93 -8.11
N THR A 101 0.06 5.32 -9.21
CA THR A 101 -0.38 6.69 -9.45
C THR A 101 -1.65 7.06 -8.66
N GLY A 102 -2.55 6.09 -8.44
CA GLY A 102 -3.79 6.32 -7.68
C GLY A 102 -3.65 6.19 -6.16
N ALA A 103 -2.58 5.58 -5.67
CA ALA A 103 -2.41 5.20 -4.27
C ALA A 103 -2.55 6.38 -3.30
N ALA A 104 -1.82 7.48 -3.56
CA ALA A 104 -1.82 8.62 -2.66
C ALA A 104 -3.19 9.30 -2.56
N GLY A 105 -3.87 9.47 -3.69
CA GLY A 105 -5.23 10.03 -3.73
C GLY A 105 -6.24 9.16 -2.99
N PHE A 106 -6.15 7.84 -3.18
CA PHE A 106 -7.05 6.90 -2.50
C PHE A 106 -6.78 6.82 -0.98
N VAL A 107 -5.52 6.73 -0.56
CA VAL A 107 -5.15 6.75 0.86
C VAL A 107 -5.58 8.05 1.55
N ALA A 108 -5.56 9.18 0.84
CA ALA A 108 -6.07 10.44 1.35
C ALA A 108 -7.59 10.38 1.61
N GLN A 109 -8.37 9.72 0.76
CA GLN A 109 -9.82 9.52 0.99
C GLN A 109 -10.11 8.62 2.19
N LEU A 110 -9.22 7.68 2.51
CA LEU A 110 -9.32 6.87 3.73
C LEU A 110 -8.82 7.59 4.99
N ALA A 111 -8.27 8.80 4.88
CA ALA A 111 -7.73 9.51 6.04
C ALA A 111 -8.81 9.84 7.08
N ASP A 112 -10.05 10.04 6.64
CA ASP A 112 -11.21 10.33 7.49
C ASP A 112 -11.73 9.10 8.25
N TRP A 113 -11.20 7.90 7.95
CA TRP A 113 -11.64 6.61 8.51
C TRP A 113 -10.47 5.85 9.13
N PRO A 114 -9.83 6.39 10.20
CA PRO A 114 -8.61 5.82 10.78
C PRO A 114 -8.79 4.38 11.29
N GLU A 115 -9.96 4.03 11.81
CA GLU A 115 -10.29 2.69 12.31
C GLU A 115 -10.31 1.62 11.21
N ILE A 116 -10.67 2.00 9.98
CA ILE A 116 -10.57 1.12 8.81
C ILE A 116 -9.13 1.17 8.29
N ARG A 117 -8.57 2.38 8.08
CA ARG A 117 -7.25 2.60 7.51
C ARG A 117 -6.13 1.87 8.26
N ASN A 118 -6.16 1.90 9.59
CA ASN A 118 -5.13 1.28 10.43
C ASN A 118 -5.09 -0.25 10.32
N ARG A 119 -6.17 -0.86 9.82
CA ARG A 119 -6.27 -2.31 9.61
C ARG A 119 -5.87 -2.72 8.20
N VAL A 120 -5.72 -1.79 7.26
CA VAL A 120 -5.40 -2.11 5.87
C VAL A 120 -3.94 -2.49 5.73
N ARG A 121 -3.67 -3.70 5.23
CA ARG A 121 -2.33 -4.18 4.88
C ARG A 121 -2.02 -3.98 3.41
N ALA A 122 -3.01 -4.16 2.54
CA ALA A 122 -2.85 -3.96 1.11
C ALA A 122 -4.09 -3.32 0.45
N TYR A 123 -3.82 -2.58 -0.62
CA TYR A 123 -4.76 -1.87 -1.45
C TYR A 123 -4.69 -2.46 -2.86
N VAL A 124 -5.76 -3.12 -3.31
CA VAL A 124 -5.77 -3.80 -4.60
C VAL A 124 -6.57 -2.97 -5.59
N ARG A 125 -5.91 -2.46 -6.64
CA ARG A 125 -6.56 -1.74 -7.73
C ARG A 125 -7.13 -2.72 -8.74
N ILE A 126 -8.44 -2.68 -8.92
CA ILE A 126 -9.17 -3.54 -9.84
C ILE A 126 -9.53 -2.73 -11.10
N ALA A 127 -8.95 -3.17 -12.23
CA ALA A 127 -9.22 -2.64 -13.58
C ALA A 127 -9.09 -1.10 -13.67
N GLY A 128 -8.14 -0.51 -12.94
CA GLY A 128 -7.90 0.94 -12.93
C GLY A 128 -9.02 1.79 -12.31
N ARG A 129 -10.05 1.18 -11.71
CA ARG A 129 -11.27 1.90 -11.28
C ARG A 129 -11.62 1.70 -9.82
N ARG A 130 -11.72 0.44 -9.37
CA ARG A 130 -12.15 0.10 -8.01
C ARG A 130 -10.97 -0.27 -7.13
N TRP A 131 -11.15 -0.11 -5.82
CA TRP A 131 -10.19 -0.54 -4.82
C TRP A 131 -10.80 -1.60 -3.92
N ASP A 132 -10.05 -2.67 -3.68
CA ASP A 132 -10.34 -3.61 -2.61
C ASP A 132 -9.30 -3.41 -1.50
N LEU A 133 -9.74 -3.41 -0.24
CA LEU A 133 -8.85 -3.33 0.92
C LEU A 133 -8.64 -4.74 1.47
N HIS A 134 -7.39 -5.13 1.63
CA HIS A 134 -7.03 -6.35 2.34
C HIS A 134 -6.61 -5.97 3.75
N LEU A 135 -7.38 -6.43 4.73
CA LEU A 135 -7.11 -6.16 6.13
C LEU A 135 -6.03 -7.09 6.69
N ASP A 136 -5.47 -6.68 7.83
CA ASP A 136 -4.46 -7.42 8.60
C ASP A 136 -4.88 -8.85 8.97
N ASN A 137 -6.17 -9.10 9.16
CA ASN A 137 -6.76 -10.40 9.46
C ASN A 137 -7.20 -11.19 8.22
N GLY A 138 -6.89 -10.72 7.02
CA GLY A 138 -7.19 -11.39 5.75
C GLY A 138 -8.59 -11.13 5.19
N ILE A 139 -9.44 -10.36 5.87
CA ILE A 139 -10.75 -9.95 5.32
C ILE A 139 -10.53 -9.03 4.13
N VAL A 140 -11.24 -9.28 3.03
CA VAL A 140 -11.26 -8.41 1.86
C VAL A 140 -12.50 -7.52 1.87
N VAL A 141 -12.30 -6.21 1.90
CA VAL A 141 -13.37 -5.21 1.75
C VAL A 141 -13.40 -4.76 0.29
N LYS A 142 -14.48 -5.05 -0.42
CA LYS A 142 -14.63 -4.67 -1.84
C LYS A 142 -15.40 -3.37 -1.93
N LEU A 143 -14.76 -2.30 -2.39
CA LEU A 143 -15.36 -0.97 -2.41
C LEU A 143 -15.99 -0.66 -3.78
N PRO A 144 -17.05 0.17 -3.79
CA PRO A 144 -17.62 0.66 -5.03
C PRO A 144 -16.66 1.63 -5.74
N GLU A 145 -16.93 1.85 -7.03
CA GLU A 145 -16.22 2.84 -7.85
C GLU A 145 -16.60 4.27 -7.45
N GLU A 146 -17.88 4.47 -7.13
CA GLU A 146 -18.47 5.76 -6.79
C GLU A 146 -18.99 5.74 -5.34
N ASN A 147 -19.26 6.92 -4.78
CA ASN A 147 -19.84 7.07 -3.43
C ASN A 147 -19.02 6.35 -2.34
N LEU A 148 -17.69 6.42 -2.44
CA LEU A 148 -16.78 5.81 -1.48
C LEU A 148 -17.04 6.26 -0.03
N PRO A 149 -17.27 7.56 0.29
CA PRO A 149 -17.55 7.98 1.66
C PRO A 149 -18.77 7.28 2.26
N GLN A 150 -19.83 7.09 1.49
CA GLN A 150 -21.04 6.40 1.92
C GLN A 150 -20.78 4.92 2.19
N ALA A 151 -19.97 4.27 1.34
CA ALA A 151 -19.58 2.88 1.54
C ALA A 151 -18.72 2.69 2.80
N LEU A 152 -17.75 3.58 3.04
CA LEU A 152 -16.91 3.57 4.23
C LEU A 152 -17.73 3.85 5.51
N GLN A 153 -18.69 4.78 5.45
CA GLN A 153 -19.61 5.05 6.54
C GLN A 153 -20.48 3.83 6.87
N LEU A 154 -21.01 3.15 5.83
CA LEU A 154 -21.77 1.92 6.01
C LEU A 154 -20.90 0.83 6.64
N LEU A 155 -19.65 0.68 6.20
CA LEU A 155 -18.71 -0.29 6.77
C LEU A 155 -18.42 0.00 8.25
N ALA A 156 -18.10 1.25 8.58
CA ALA A 156 -17.83 1.68 9.95
C ALA A 156 -19.03 1.41 10.86
N ARG A 157 -20.25 1.70 10.40
CA ARG A 157 -21.49 1.39 11.13
C ARG A 157 -21.68 -0.12 11.34
N LEU A 158 -21.49 -0.93 10.30
CA LEU A 158 -21.58 -2.39 10.39
C LEU A 158 -20.52 -2.97 11.34
N ASP A 159 -19.31 -2.42 11.37
CA ASP A 159 -18.29 -2.88 12.32
C ASP A 159 -18.59 -2.43 13.75
N LEU A 160 -19.13 -1.22 13.94
CA LEU A 160 -19.51 -0.74 15.27
C LEU A 160 -20.68 -1.54 15.86
N GLU A 161 -21.72 -1.79 15.08
CA GLU A 161 -22.95 -2.47 15.51
C GLU A 161 -22.77 -4.00 15.58
N GLU A 162 -22.12 -4.58 14.58
CA GLU A 162 -22.08 -6.03 14.36
C GLU A 162 -20.68 -6.62 14.40
N LYS A 163 -19.62 -5.81 14.57
CA LYS A 163 -18.22 -6.26 14.55
C LYS A 163 -17.88 -7.06 13.30
N VAL A 164 -18.45 -6.67 12.16
CA VAL A 164 -18.36 -7.45 10.90
C VAL A 164 -16.92 -7.73 10.50
N LEU A 165 -15.99 -6.79 10.75
CA LEU A 165 -14.58 -6.94 10.41
C LEU A 165 -13.81 -7.75 11.46
N SER A 166 -14.44 -8.15 12.56
CA SER A 166 -13.85 -9.02 13.58
C SER A 166 -14.52 -10.40 13.63
N ARG A 167 -15.47 -10.67 12.74
CA ARG A 167 -16.17 -11.95 12.61
C ARG A 167 -15.41 -12.90 11.67
N ASP A 168 -15.79 -14.17 11.71
CA ASP A 168 -15.28 -15.22 10.82
C ASP A 168 -15.89 -15.08 9.42
N VAL A 169 -15.43 -14.05 8.69
CA VAL A 169 -15.86 -13.69 7.34
C VAL A 169 -14.64 -13.60 6.43
N ALA A 170 -14.80 -13.94 5.15
CA ALA A 170 -13.75 -13.84 4.14
C ALA A 170 -13.78 -12.48 3.42
N ALA A 171 -14.97 -11.92 3.17
CA ALA A 171 -15.10 -10.65 2.49
C ALA A 171 -16.37 -9.88 2.88
N VAL A 172 -16.28 -8.55 2.82
CA VAL A 172 -17.41 -7.63 2.91
C VAL A 172 -17.48 -6.88 1.59
N ASP A 173 -18.56 -7.10 0.83
CA ASP A 173 -18.74 -6.50 -0.50
C ASP A 173 -19.74 -5.35 -0.41
N LEU A 174 -19.23 -4.15 -0.69
CA LEU A 174 -19.95 -2.88 -0.65
C LEU A 174 -20.13 -2.29 -2.06
N ARG A 175 -19.86 -3.08 -3.11
CA ARG A 175 -19.96 -2.61 -4.50
C ARG A 175 -21.38 -2.33 -4.95
N LEU A 176 -22.37 -2.95 -4.28
CA LEU A 176 -23.78 -2.80 -4.58
C LEU A 176 -24.39 -1.79 -3.62
N THR A 177 -24.99 -0.74 -4.17
CA THR A 177 -25.54 0.38 -3.38
C THR A 177 -26.80 0.01 -2.61
N ASP A 178 -27.53 -1.02 -3.06
CA ASP A 178 -28.79 -1.48 -2.47
C ASP A 178 -28.60 -2.57 -1.40
N ARG A 179 -27.42 -3.20 -1.34
CA ARG A 179 -27.17 -4.31 -0.42
C ARG A 179 -25.69 -4.53 -0.12
N THR A 180 -25.39 -4.84 1.13
CA THR A 180 -24.09 -5.40 1.54
C THR A 180 -24.15 -6.91 1.45
N THR A 181 -23.16 -7.53 0.81
CA THR A 181 -23.01 -9.00 0.88
C THR A 181 -21.79 -9.37 1.70
N ILE A 182 -21.94 -10.38 2.54
CA ILE A 182 -20.88 -10.88 3.41
C ILE A 182 -20.57 -12.31 2.96
N GLN A 183 -19.33 -12.53 2.55
CA GLN A 183 -18.82 -13.85 2.26
C GLN A 183 -18.26 -14.45 3.55
N LEU A 184 -18.79 -15.61 3.95
CA LEU A 184 -18.26 -16.35 5.09
C LEU A 184 -16.97 -17.07 4.70
N THR A 185 -16.11 -17.34 5.68
CA THR A 185 -15.06 -18.35 5.51
C THR A 185 -15.70 -19.73 5.33
N GLU A 186 -14.94 -20.69 4.79
CA GLU A 186 -15.41 -22.05 4.54
C GLU A 186 -15.96 -22.70 5.83
N GLY A 187 -15.19 -22.64 6.93
CA GLY A 187 -15.62 -23.18 8.22
C GLY A 187 -16.84 -22.46 8.82
N ALA A 188 -17.01 -21.15 8.59
CA ALA A 188 -18.21 -20.43 8.99
C ALA A 188 -19.43 -20.82 8.15
N ALA A 189 -19.25 -21.06 6.86
CA ALA A 189 -20.30 -21.49 5.95
C ALA A 189 -20.86 -22.87 6.35
N GLU A 190 -20.00 -23.83 6.69
CA GLU A 190 -20.41 -25.17 7.15
C GLU A 190 -21.23 -25.12 8.45
N ARG A 191 -20.76 -24.34 9.44
CA ARG A 191 -21.48 -24.15 10.71
C ARG A 191 -22.85 -23.50 10.49
N ARG A 192 -22.93 -22.52 9.59
CA ARG A 192 -24.19 -21.89 9.22
C ARG A 192 -25.13 -22.88 8.52
N GLN A 193 -24.63 -23.68 7.59
CA GLN A 193 -25.43 -24.68 6.89
C GLN A 193 -26.03 -25.69 7.86
N THR A 194 -25.22 -26.20 8.78
CA THR A 194 -25.68 -27.11 9.85
C THR A 194 -26.80 -26.48 10.69
N ALA A 195 -26.67 -25.21 11.06
CA ALA A 195 -27.68 -24.50 11.84
C ALA A 195 -28.98 -24.25 11.03
N VAL A 196 -28.86 -23.93 9.75
CA VAL A 196 -30.01 -23.74 8.84
C VAL A 196 -30.76 -25.05 8.64
N ASP A 197 -30.05 -26.16 8.47
CA ASP A 197 -30.66 -27.49 8.31
C ASP A 197 -31.36 -27.94 9.59
N ALA A 198 -30.75 -27.71 10.75
CA ALA A 198 -31.36 -27.98 12.05
C ALA A 198 -32.64 -27.15 12.26
N ARG A 199 -32.61 -25.85 11.92
CA ARG A 199 -33.78 -24.96 11.99
C ARG A 199 -34.88 -25.41 11.04
N THR A 200 -34.54 -25.77 9.81
CA THR A 200 -35.51 -26.25 8.81
C THR A 200 -36.18 -27.55 9.26
N LYS A 201 -35.42 -28.48 9.85
CA LYS A 201 -35.97 -29.71 10.44
C LYS A 201 -36.90 -29.41 11.61
N ALA A 202 -36.54 -28.47 12.49
CA ALA A 202 -37.36 -28.06 13.62
C ALA A 202 -38.69 -27.41 13.18
N LEU A 203 -38.64 -26.51 12.18
CA LEU A 203 -39.83 -25.87 11.61
C LEU A 203 -40.79 -26.90 10.99
N LYS A 204 -40.29 -27.82 10.16
CA LYS A 204 -41.10 -28.90 9.58
C LYS A 204 -41.73 -29.82 10.63
N LYS A 205 -41.06 -30.03 11.78
CA LYS A 205 -41.62 -30.83 12.89
C LYS A 205 -42.73 -30.06 13.62
N ALA A 206 -42.58 -28.74 13.79
CA ALA A 206 -43.61 -27.90 14.40
C ALA A 206 -44.87 -27.81 13.51
N GLU A 207 -44.71 -27.68 12.19
CA GLU A 207 -45.80 -27.66 11.22
C GLU A 207 -46.61 -28.96 11.20
N LYS A 208 -45.98 -30.13 11.43
CA LYS A 208 -46.68 -31.42 11.49
C LYS A 208 -47.45 -31.67 12.80
N ASN A 209 -47.11 -30.93 13.85
CA ASN A 209 -47.72 -31.08 15.17
C ASN A 209 -48.87 -30.08 15.40
N THR A 210 -49.19 -29.26 14.40
CA THR A 210 -50.36 -28.35 14.37
C THR A 210 -51.41 -28.96 13.45
#